data_AF-A0A1M5FBG6-F1
#
_entry.id   AF-A0A1M5FBG6-F1
#
_cell.length_a   1.000
_cell.length_b   1.000
_cell.length_c   1.000
_cell.angle_alpha   90.00
_cell.angle_beta   90.00
_cell.angle_gamma   90.00
#
_symmetry.space_group_name_H-M   'P 1'
#
loop_
_entity.id
_entity.type
_entity.pdbx_description
1 polymer ?
#
loop_
_entity_poly.entity_id
_entity_poly.type
_entity_poly.pdbx_seq_one_letter_code
_entity_poly.pdbx_strand_id
1 'polypeptide(L)'
;MGQVAAANGFCVMAYDVPSHLPWNPGEIAFFVSVRGDDADEILQYWTKLAVGATVIAPLAPSGWAPLYGMVRDKFGVTWVLDVAPAAVAA
;
A
#
# COMPACT_ATOMS: atom_id res chain seq x y z
N MET A 1 12.32 -11.51 8.52
CA MET A 1 11.58 -11.96 7.32
C MET A 1 10.09 -11.83 7.61
N GLY A 2 9.35 -11.14 6.75
CA GLY A 2 7.89 -11.10 6.77
C GLY A 2 7.34 -11.64 5.45
N GLN A 3 6.23 -12.37 5.50
CA GLN A 3 5.57 -12.97 4.34
C GLN A 3 4.06 -12.75 4.43
N VAL A 4 3.45 -12.43 3.29
CA VAL A 4 2.00 -12.48 3.07
C VAL A 4 1.75 -13.47 1.94
N ALA A 5 0.86 -14.44 2.16
CA ALA A 5 0.51 -15.45 1.18
C ALA A 5 -1.02 -15.55 1.04
N ALA A 6 -1.51 -15.68 -0.18
CA ALA A 6 -2.91 -15.93 -0.49
C ALA A 6 -3.12 -17.37 -0.96
N ALA A 7 -4.34 -17.89 -0.82
CA ALA A 7 -4.69 -19.28 -1.15
C ALA A 7 -4.47 -19.64 -2.64
N ASN A 8 -4.42 -18.65 -3.52
CA ASN A 8 -4.15 -18.80 -4.95
C ASN A 8 -2.64 -18.91 -5.28
N GLY A 9 -1.76 -18.95 -4.28
CA GLY A 9 -0.32 -19.06 -4.46
C GLY A 9 0.41 -17.72 -4.62
N PHE A 10 -0.30 -16.58 -4.60
CA PHE A 10 0.35 -15.27 -4.54
C PHE A 10 1.08 -15.12 -3.21
N CYS A 11 2.35 -14.69 -3.26
CA CYS A 11 3.19 -14.54 -2.08
C CYS A 11 4.10 -13.33 -2.22
N VAL A 12 4.08 -12.45 -1.22
CA VAL A 12 5.03 -11.33 -1.08
C VAL A 12 5.89 -11.60 0.13
N MET A 13 7.21 -11.55 -0.04
CA MET A 13 8.18 -11.64 1.06
C MET A 13 9.02 -10.37 1.12
N ALA A 14 9.25 -9.90 2.34
CA ALA A 14 10.15 -8.80 2.64
C ALA A 14 11.18 -9.23 3.68
N TYR A 15 12.42 -8.78 3.50
CA TYR A 15 13.51 -9.05 4.41
C TYR A 15 14.51 -7.91 4.45
N ASP A 16 15.21 -7.81 5.57
CA ASP A 16 16.20 -6.76 5.79
C ASP A 16 17.45 -7.02 4.95
N VAL A 17 18.11 -5.93 4.54
CA VAL A 17 19.42 -6.02 3.89
C VAL A 17 20.41 -6.67 4.88
N PRO A 18 21.11 -7.76 4.49
CA PRO A 18 22.13 -8.39 5.33
C PRO A 18 23.16 -7.37 5.83
N SER A 19 23.56 -7.48 7.11
CA SER A 19 24.40 -6.47 7.79
C SER A 19 25.78 -6.23 7.17
N HIS A 20 26.25 -7.13 6.32
CA HIS A 20 27.53 -7.02 5.60
C HIS A 20 27.41 -6.32 4.24
N LEU A 21 26.20 -5.96 3.82
CA LEU A 21 25.94 -5.23 2.58
C LEU A 21 25.60 -3.76 2.88
N PRO A 22 25.97 -2.83 2.01
CA PRO A 22 25.57 -1.43 2.14
C PRO A 22 24.05 -1.29 1.96
N TRP A 23 23.40 -0.55 2.87
CA TRP A 23 21.98 -0.22 2.76
C TRP A 23 21.77 0.95 1.79
N ASN A 24 21.06 0.69 0.70
CA ASN A 24 20.75 1.67 -0.35
C ASN A 24 19.24 1.72 -0.60
N PRO A 25 18.47 2.51 0.17
CA PRO A 25 17.01 2.53 0.07
C PRO A 25 16.48 3.26 -1.16
N GLY A 26 17.30 3.97 -1.95
CA GLY A 26 16.85 4.81 -3.06
C GLY A 26 16.01 6.02 -2.63
N GLU A 27 15.75 6.98 -3.54
CA GLU A 27 14.94 8.17 -3.25
C GLU A 27 13.42 7.86 -3.28
N ILE A 28 13.01 6.92 -4.12
CA ILE A 28 11.62 6.48 -4.30
C ILE A 28 11.60 4.99 -4.66
N ALA A 29 12.10 4.12 -3.78
CA ALA A 29 12.43 2.76 -4.19
C ALA A 29 11.24 1.86 -4.53
N PHE A 30 10.07 2.04 -3.90
CA PHE A 30 8.93 1.18 -4.19
C PHE A 30 7.58 1.81 -3.84
N PHE A 31 6.61 1.50 -4.70
CA PHE A 31 5.20 1.77 -4.52
C PHE A 31 4.46 0.46 -4.38
N VAL A 32 3.66 0.33 -3.34
CA VAL A 32 2.78 -0.83 -3.12
C VAL A 32 1.35 -0.36 -3.24
N SER A 33 0.63 -0.87 -4.23
CA SER A 33 -0.80 -0.61 -4.40
C SER A 33 -1.60 -1.72 -3.73
N VAL A 34 -2.51 -1.34 -2.84
CA VAL A 34 -3.48 -2.19 -2.18
C VAL A 34 -4.86 -1.76 -2.64
N ARG A 35 -5.47 -2.60 -3.48
CA ARG A 35 -6.81 -2.39 -4.01
C ARG A 35 -7.79 -3.34 -3.35
N GLY A 36 -8.92 -2.83 -2.92
CA GLY A 36 -10.02 -3.60 -2.35
C GLY A 36 -11.35 -3.27 -3.03
N ASP A 37 -12.35 -4.11 -2.82
CA ASP A 37 -13.71 -3.89 -3.32
C ASP A 37 -14.63 -3.28 -2.23
N ASP A 38 -14.14 -3.20 -1.00
CA ASP A 38 -14.85 -2.65 0.17
C ASP A 38 -14.13 -1.39 0.70
N ALA A 39 -14.89 -0.30 0.81
CA ALA A 39 -14.41 0.97 1.34
C ALA A 39 -14.07 0.89 2.84
N ASP A 40 -14.83 0.12 3.61
CA ASP A 40 -14.61 0.01 5.06
C ASP A 40 -13.31 -0.76 5.34
N GLU A 41 -13.04 -1.81 4.56
CA GLU A 41 -11.78 -2.56 4.64
C GLU A 41 -10.57 -1.65 4.31
N ILE A 42 -10.64 -0.90 3.21
CA ILE A 42 -9.59 0.04 2.81
C ILE A 42 -9.37 1.12 3.87
N LEU A 43 -10.45 1.64 4.48
CA LEU A 43 -10.35 2.62 5.56
C LEU A 43 -9.64 2.04 6.79
N GLN A 44 -9.91 0.78 7.15
CA GLN A 44 -9.22 0.11 8.26
C GLN A 44 -7.71 -0.05 8.00
N TYR A 45 -7.32 -0.42 6.78
CA TYR A 45 -5.91 -0.49 6.40
C TYR A 45 -5.24 0.89 6.40
N TRP A 46 -5.93 1.90 5.87
CA TRP A 46 -5.49 3.29 5.90
C TRP A 46 -5.21 3.77 7.32
N THR A 47 -6.14 3.56 8.25
CA THR A 47 -5.98 4.00 9.65
C THR A 47 -4.73 3.39 10.27
N LYS A 48 -4.40 2.12 9.97
CA LYS A 48 -3.20 1.46 10.50
C LYS A 48 -1.92 1.95 9.83
N LEU A 49 -1.92 2.11 8.50
CA LEU A 49 -0.75 2.54 7.72
C LEU A 49 -0.43 4.02 7.89
N ALA A 50 -1.44 4.87 8.12
CA ALA A 50 -1.24 6.30 8.31
C ALA A 50 -0.55 6.66 9.64
N VAL A 51 -0.54 5.76 10.63
CA VAL A 51 0.09 6.01 11.94
C VAL A 51 1.60 6.15 11.77
N GLY A 52 2.12 7.36 12.04
CA GLY A 52 3.54 7.68 11.91
C GLY A 52 4.04 7.73 10.47
N ALA A 53 3.14 7.68 9.49
CA ALA A 53 3.44 7.88 8.08
C ALA A 53 3.31 9.35 7.69
N THR A 54 3.91 9.71 6.56
CA THR A 54 3.66 10.98 5.88
C THR A 54 2.52 10.80 4.89
N VAL A 55 1.41 11.53 5.08
CA VAL A 55 0.30 11.54 4.12
C VAL A 55 0.71 12.34 2.89
N ILE A 56 0.80 11.67 1.73
CA ILE A 56 1.10 12.30 0.45
C ILE A 56 -0.19 12.78 -0.22
N ALA A 57 -1.23 11.94 -0.19
CA ALA A 57 -2.57 12.27 -0.63
C ALA A 57 -3.57 11.70 0.38
N PRO A 58 -4.42 12.52 1.02
CA PRO A 58 -5.44 12.03 1.95
C PRO A 58 -6.38 11.03 1.26
N LEU A 59 -6.84 10.02 2.00
CA LEU A 59 -7.85 9.09 1.52
C LEU A 59 -9.17 9.83 1.29
N ALA A 60 -9.56 9.98 0.03
CA ALA A 60 -10.77 10.69 -0.39
C ALA A 60 -11.27 10.15 -1.74
N PRO A 61 -12.54 10.44 -2.12
CA PRO A 61 -13.03 10.15 -3.45
C PRO A 61 -12.20 10.85 -4.54
N SER A 62 -11.97 10.18 -5.67
CA SER A 62 -11.23 10.71 -6.81
C SER A 62 -12.01 10.56 -8.12
N GLY A 63 -11.47 11.10 -9.21
CA GLY A 63 -12.10 11.00 -10.53
C GLY A 63 -12.09 9.58 -11.13
N TRP A 64 -11.36 8.64 -10.54
CA TRP A 64 -11.16 7.28 -11.07
C TRP A 64 -11.44 6.17 -10.04
N ALA A 65 -11.61 6.50 -8.77
CA ALA A 65 -11.86 5.53 -7.71
C ALA A 65 -12.83 6.11 -6.65
N PRO A 66 -13.73 5.29 -6.09
CA PRO A 66 -14.58 5.70 -4.96
C PRO A 66 -13.80 6.20 -3.76
N LEU A 67 -12.63 5.61 -3.50
CA LEU A 67 -11.64 6.08 -2.54
C LEU A 67 -10.24 5.90 -3.12
N TYR A 68 -9.39 6.89 -2.91
CA TYR A 68 -7.97 6.87 -3.27
C TYR A 68 -7.17 7.63 -2.23
N GLY A 69 -6.04 7.08 -1.82
CA GLY A 69 -5.13 7.71 -0.88
C GLY A 69 -3.71 7.21 -1.05
N MET A 70 -2.77 8.00 -0.54
CA MET A 70 -1.36 7.70 -0.64
C MET A 70 -0.60 8.14 0.61
N VAL A 71 0.17 7.22 1.19
CA VAL A 71 1.02 7.48 2.36
C VAL A 71 2.42 6.96 2.11
N ARG A 72 3.42 7.62 2.72
CA ARG A 72 4.76 7.05 2.86
C ARG A 72 4.97 6.66 4.31
N ASP A 73 5.19 5.37 4.55
CA ASP A 73 5.41 4.88 5.90
C ASP A 73 6.79 5.28 6.44
N LYS A 74 7.03 4.99 7.72
CA LYS A 74 8.28 5.31 8.42
C LYS A 74 9.52 4.58 7.89
N PHE A 75 9.34 3.57 7.04
CA PHE A 75 10.42 2.80 6.42
C PHE A 75 10.73 3.29 5.00
N GLY A 76 10.01 4.30 4.51
CA GLY A 76 10.19 4.86 3.18
C GLY A 76 9.32 4.20 2.10
N VAL A 77 8.48 3.22 2.47
CA VAL A 77 7.57 2.56 1.53
C VAL A 77 6.44 3.51 1.16
N THR A 78 6.17 3.65 -0.13
CA THR A 78 5.02 4.42 -0.58
C THR A 78 3.84 3.48 -0.81
N TRP A 79 2.79 3.61 0.00
CA TRP A 79 1.56 2.83 -0.10
C TRP A 79 0.49 3.65 -0.84
N VAL A 80 -0.16 3.02 -1.80
CA VAL A 80 -1.35 3.52 -2.49
C VAL A 80 -2.51 2.63 -2.11
N LEU A 81 -3.57 3.23 -1.58
CA LEU A 81 -4.78 2.51 -1.22
C LEU A 81 -5.92 3.03 -2.08
N ASP A 82 -6.63 2.11 -2.74
CA ASP A 82 -7.78 2.48 -3.57
C ASP A 82 -8.89 1.43 -3.51
N VAL A 83 -10.13 1.91 -3.70
CA VAL A 83 -11.29 1.03 -3.89
C VAL A 83 -11.47 0.85 -5.39
N ALA A 84 -11.60 -0.39 -5.85
CA ALA A 84 -11.90 -0.68 -7.24
C ALA A 84 -13.26 -0.04 -7.61
N PRO A 85 -13.36 0.68 -8.74
CA PRO A 85 -14.68 1.06 -9.23
C PRO A 85 -15.47 -0.22 -9.54
N ALA A 86 -16.75 -0.23 -9.19
CA ALA A 86 -17.63 -1.33 -9.58
C ALA A 86 -17.54 -1.51 -11.11
N ALA A 87 -17.24 -2.73 -11.56
CA ALA A 87 -17.13 -3.01 -12.98
C ALA A 87 -18.43 -2.59 -13.67
N VAL A 88 -18.36 -1.61 -14.57
CA VAL A 88 -19.46 -1.33 -15.48
C VAL A 88 -19.49 -2.49 -16.45
N ALA A 89 -20.45 -3.39 -16.30
CA ALA A 89 -20.72 -4.42 -17.30
C ALA A 89 -20.99 -3.70 -18.64
N ALA A 90 -20.12 -3.95 -19.61
CA ALA A 90 -20.31 -3.54 -21.00
C ALA A 90 -21.32 -4.47 -21.70
#